data_AF-A0A3Q3DZ41-F1
#
_entry.id   AF-A0A3Q3DZ41-F1
#
_cell.length_a   1.000
_cell.length_b   1.000
_cell.length_c   1.000
_cell.angle_alpha   90.00
_cell.angle_beta   90.00
_cell.angle_gamma   90.00
#
_symmetry.space_group_name_H-M   'P 1'
#
loop_
_entity.id
_entity.type
_entity.pdbx_description
1 polymer ?
#
loop_
_entity_poly.entity_id
_entity_poly.type
_entity_poly.pdbx_seq_one_letter_code
_entity_poly.pdbx_strand_id
1 'polypeptide(L)'
;MILNAKKESYERCSPPFEERVEEGSFSLDAEWQFQHDNSQMRYFVEPDKTPNFDLRNGYSDRDIQGDENFIKTLEHILQWILANKSELMQRTAASSVSSPLADFDFVTSRGRLTKVFCTPYDDELEWSLAITKFQGVFYINEVETESACCYRQNRTESHKENMYWGYMFKQYTRAGRTCTVCSRECWNLFVCSILHHSKKKCCK
;
A
#
# COMPACT_ATOMS: atom_id res chain seq x y z
N MET A 1 24.31 1.02 -13.92
CA MET A 1 24.69 1.16 -12.50
C MET A 1 24.25 -0.11 -11.80
N ILE A 2 25.15 -0.83 -11.15
CA ILE A 2 24.82 -2.05 -10.38
C ILE A 2 24.89 -1.67 -8.90
N LEU A 3 23.80 -1.85 -8.17
CA LEU A 3 23.74 -1.63 -6.72
C LEU A 3 24.04 -2.95 -6.01
N ASN A 4 24.83 -2.90 -4.95
CA ASN A 4 25.12 -4.08 -4.13
C ASN A 4 23.99 -4.29 -3.13
N ALA A 5 23.24 -5.39 -3.24
CA ALA A 5 22.13 -5.70 -2.33
C ALA A 5 22.55 -6.40 -1.03
N LYS A 6 23.83 -6.77 -0.87
CA LYS A 6 24.32 -7.51 0.29
C LYS A 6 24.13 -6.73 1.59
N LYS A 7 23.54 -7.38 2.59
CA LYS A 7 23.26 -6.81 3.93
C LYS A 7 24.46 -6.08 4.52
N GLU A 8 25.66 -6.65 4.43
CA GLU A 8 26.90 -6.10 5.00
C GLU A 8 27.22 -4.69 4.49
N SER A 9 26.75 -4.34 3.29
CA SER A 9 26.93 -3.00 2.70
C SER A 9 26.07 -1.94 3.40
N TYR A 10 25.07 -2.35 4.18
CA TYR A 10 24.06 -1.50 4.81
C TYR A 10 24.06 -1.59 6.35
N GLU A 11 25.00 -2.31 6.97
CA GLU A 11 25.09 -2.49 8.45
C GLU A 11 25.56 -1.24 9.23
N ARG A 12 25.42 -0.05 8.65
CA ARG A 12 25.74 1.23 9.30
C ARG A 12 24.62 1.66 10.25
N CYS A 13 24.82 2.81 10.91
CA CYS A 13 23.78 3.45 11.72
C CYS A 13 22.46 3.56 10.96
N SER A 14 21.35 3.28 11.64
CA SER A 14 20.01 3.43 11.07
C SER A 14 19.83 4.84 10.51
N PRO A 15 19.37 4.97 9.24
CA PRO A 15 19.10 6.28 8.69
C PRO A 15 17.97 6.95 9.48
N PRO A 16 17.92 8.29 9.51
CA PRO A 16 16.76 8.98 10.06
C PRO A 16 15.50 8.52 9.31
N PHE A 17 14.52 8.04 10.08
CA PHE A 17 13.22 7.66 9.55
C PHE A 17 12.18 8.53 10.25
N GLU A 18 11.69 9.53 9.51
CA GLU A 18 10.73 10.47 10.05
C GLU A 18 9.32 9.86 10.15
N GLU A 19 8.54 10.40 11.08
CA GLU A 19 7.14 10.05 11.24
C GLU A 19 6.35 10.43 9.98
N ARG A 20 5.48 9.52 9.55
CA ARG A 20 4.69 9.70 8.33
C ARG A 20 3.41 10.45 8.66
N VAL A 21 3.12 11.48 7.88
CA VAL A 21 1.87 12.23 7.98
C VAL A 21 0.91 11.74 6.90
N GLU A 22 -0.33 11.47 7.27
CA GLU A 22 -1.40 11.15 6.32
C GLU A 22 -1.84 12.43 5.59
N GLU A 23 -1.67 12.42 4.28
CA GLU A 23 -2.14 13.48 3.37
C GLU A 23 -3.60 13.27 2.98
N GLY A 24 -4.09 12.03 3.09
CA GLY A 24 -5.49 11.67 2.94
C GLY A 24 -5.66 10.24 2.49
N SER A 25 -6.87 9.92 2.06
CA SER A 25 -7.30 8.56 1.77
C SER A 25 -8.28 8.44 0.60
N PHE A 26 -8.42 7.21 0.11
CA PHE A 26 -9.48 6.80 -0.80
C PHE A 26 -9.90 5.35 -0.53
N SER A 27 -11.04 4.97 -1.11
CA SER A 27 -11.65 3.66 -1.04
C SER A 27 -11.79 3.04 -2.43
N LEU A 28 -11.85 1.71 -2.50
CA LEU A 28 -12.16 0.95 -3.72
C LEU A 28 -13.40 0.10 -3.48
N ASP A 29 -14.46 0.31 -4.25
CA ASP A 29 -15.69 -0.48 -4.11
C ASP A 29 -15.55 -1.94 -4.59
N ALA A 30 -16.65 -2.69 -4.58
CA ALA A 30 -16.64 -4.11 -4.94
C ALA A 30 -16.26 -4.31 -6.42
N GLU A 31 -16.47 -3.30 -7.25
CA GLU A 31 -16.12 -3.23 -8.66
C GLU A 31 -14.73 -2.62 -8.89
N TRP A 32 -13.95 -2.44 -7.82
CA TRP A 32 -12.61 -1.84 -7.81
C TRP A 32 -12.58 -0.39 -8.33
N GLN A 33 -13.71 0.32 -8.26
CA GLN A 33 -13.77 1.71 -8.69
C GLN A 33 -13.33 2.64 -7.56
N PHE A 34 -12.63 3.69 -7.96
CA PHE A 34 -12.14 4.72 -7.06
C PHE A 34 -13.30 5.52 -6.45
N GLN A 35 -13.29 5.57 -5.11
CA GLN A 35 -14.17 6.41 -4.32
C GLN A 35 -13.31 7.36 -3.50
N HIS A 36 -13.52 8.67 -3.65
CA HIS A 36 -12.78 9.70 -2.92
C HIS A 36 -13.33 9.89 -1.51
N ASP A 37 -13.39 8.80 -0.76
CA ASP A 37 -13.91 8.74 0.60
C ASP A 37 -13.25 7.61 1.41
N ASN A 38 -13.74 7.42 2.63
CA ASN A 38 -13.33 6.34 3.53
C ASN A 38 -14.42 5.26 3.70
N SER A 39 -15.31 5.08 2.73
CA SER A 39 -16.43 4.13 2.79
C SER A 39 -15.99 2.67 2.98
N GLN A 40 -14.78 2.33 2.54
CA GLN A 40 -14.21 0.99 2.66
C GLN A 40 -13.34 0.79 3.91
N MET A 41 -13.21 1.84 4.73
CA MET A 41 -12.58 1.75 6.05
C MET A 41 -13.32 0.72 6.90
N ARG A 42 -12.56 -0.11 7.61
CA ARG A 42 -13.07 -1.08 8.59
C ARG A 42 -12.35 -0.88 9.91
N TYR A 43 -13.08 -1.16 10.97
CA TYR A 43 -12.57 -1.09 12.33
C TYR A 43 -12.13 -2.48 12.78
N PHE A 44 -10.95 -2.55 13.40
CA PHE A 44 -10.50 -3.76 14.04
C PHE A 44 -11.47 -4.16 15.17
N VAL A 45 -11.88 -5.42 15.16
CA VAL A 45 -12.67 -6.04 16.22
C VAL A 45 -11.78 -7.09 16.87
N GLU A 46 -11.50 -6.89 18.15
CA GLU A 46 -10.71 -7.84 18.93
C GLU A 46 -11.45 -9.17 19.02
N PRO A 47 -10.81 -10.28 18.62
CA PRO A 47 -11.42 -11.60 18.72
C PRO A 47 -11.44 -12.10 20.17
N ASP A 48 -12.29 -13.08 20.45
CA ASP A 48 -12.24 -13.82 21.72
C ASP A 48 -10.85 -14.45 21.93
N LYS A 49 -10.51 -14.77 23.19
CA LYS A 49 -9.22 -15.39 23.56
C LYS A 49 -8.93 -16.69 22.81
N THR A 50 -9.98 -17.42 22.42
CA THR A 50 -9.90 -18.68 21.66
C THR A 50 -10.91 -18.61 20.50
N PRO A 51 -10.57 -17.88 19.41
CA PRO A 51 -11.50 -17.68 18.32
C PRO A 51 -11.64 -18.98 17.51
N ASN A 52 -12.89 -19.38 17.23
CA ASN A 52 -13.19 -20.54 16.39
C ASN A 52 -13.48 -20.11 14.95
N PHE A 53 -12.46 -19.57 14.28
CA PHE A 53 -12.60 -19.07 12.90
C PHE A 53 -12.56 -20.20 11.88
N ASP A 54 -13.65 -20.36 11.12
CA ASP A 54 -13.65 -21.19 9.93
C ASP A 54 -13.15 -20.37 8.73
N LEU A 55 -11.86 -20.52 8.41
CA LEU A 55 -11.19 -19.81 7.32
C LEU A 55 -11.53 -20.37 5.92
N ARG A 56 -12.12 -21.56 5.84
CA ARG A 56 -12.55 -22.19 4.59
C ARG A 56 -13.97 -21.79 4.19
N ASN A 57 -14.72 -21.22 5.13
CA ASN A 57 -16.10 -20.83 4.95
C ASN A 57 -16.26 -19.92 3.73
N GLY A 58 -16.87 -20.42 2.65
CA GLY A 58 -17.15 -19.64 1.44
C GLY A 58 -16.10 -19.74 0.34
N TYR A 59 -15.02 -20.53 0.51
CA TYR A 59 -13.97 -20.64 -0.50
C TYR A 59 -14.49 -21.20 -1.84
N SER A 60 -15.40 -22.18 -1.79
CA SER A 60 -15.89 -22.85 -3.00
C SER A 60 -17.00 -22.10 -3.76
N ASP A 61 -17.71 -21.18 -3.10
CA ASP A 61 -18.95 -20.57 -3.63
C ASP A 61 -19.01 -19.04 -3.53
N ARG A 62 -18.19 -18.40 -2.68
CA ARG A 62 -18.21 -16.95 -2.42
C ARG A 62 -16.86 -16.26 -2.62
N ASP A 63 -15.81 -16.97 -3.03
CA ASP A 63 -14.53 -16.34 -3.34
C ASP A 63 -14.63 -15.54 -4.66
N ILE A 64 -14.49 -14.22 -4.56
CA ILE A 64 -14.45 -13.31 -5.70
C ILE A 64 -13.01 -12.82 -5.85
N GLN A 65 -12.30 -13.40 -6.82
CA GLN A 65 -10.92 -13.03 -7.10
C GLN A 65 -10.88 -11.75 -7.93
N GLY A 66 -10.23 -10.71 -7.40
CA GLY A 66 -9.96 -9.49 -8.14
C GLY A 66 -8.84 -9.67 -9.16
N ASP A 67 -8.80 -8.79 -10.17
CA ASP A 67 -7.68 -8.77 -11.11
C ASP A 67 -6.42 -8.23 -10.42
N GLU A 68 -5.45 -9.11 -10.18
CA GLU A 68 -4.18 -8.76 -9.55
C GLU A 68 -3.38 -7.73 -10.35
N ASN A 69 -3.55 -7.67 -11.67
CA ASN A 69 -2.83 -6.70 -12.50
C ASN A 69 -3.35 -5.28 -12.28
N PHE A 70 -4.65 -5.14 -12.09
CA PHE A 70 -5.29 -3.87 -11.81
C PHE A 70 -4.83 -3.28 -10.47
N ILE A 71 -4.65 -4.13 -9.45
CA ILE A 71 -4.15 -3.74 -8.12
C ILE A 71 -2.68 -3.29 -8.17
N LYS A 72 -1.90 -3.79 -9.12
CA LYS A 72 -0.46 -3.50 -9.28
C LYS A 72 -0.17 -2.19 -10.02
N THR A 73 -1.15 -1.35 -10.33
CA THR A 73 -0.89 -0.06 -10.99
C THR A 73 -0.66 1.06 -9.97
N LEU A 74 -0.29 2.26 -10.46
CA LEU A 74 -0.35 3.50 -9.67
C LEU A 74 -1.66 4.26 -9.87
N GLU A 75 -2.61 3.70 -10.64
CA GLU A 75 -3.77 4.41 -11.17
C GLU A 75 -4.59 5.09 -10.08
N HIS A 76 -4.98 4.37 -9.03
CA HIS A 76 -5.78 4.94 -7.94
C HIS A 76 -5.04 6.02 -7.13
N ILE A 77 -3.72 5.87 -6.96
CA ILE A 77 -2.89 6.90 -6.32
C ILE A 77 -2.87 8.17 -7.19
N LEU A 78 -2.74 8.00 -8.52
CA LEU A 78 -2.78 9.12 -9.47
C LEU A 78 -4.17 9.78 -9.51
N GLN A 79 -5.25 9.00 -9.48
CA GLN A 79 -6.62 9.50 -9.39
C GLN A 79 -6.81 10.33 -8.11
N TRP A 80 -6.30 9.85 -6.97
CA TRP A 80 -6.30 10.63 -5.73
C TRP A 80 -5.51 11.94 -5.88
N ILE A 81 -4.29 11.91 -6.43
CA ILE A 81 -3.49 13.13 -6.65
C ILE A 81 -4.24 14.13 -7.53
N LEU A 82 -4.91 13.66 -8.58
CA LEU A 82 -5.69 14.51 -9.48
C LEU A 82 -6.92 15.11 -8.78
N ALA A 83 -7.63 14.31 -7.97
CA ALA A 83 -8.78 14.77 -7.19
C ALA A 83 -8.40 15.84 -6.15
N ASN A 84 -7.20 15.77 -5.57
CA ASN A 84 -6.71 16.69 -4.54
C ASN A 84 -5.76 17.77 -5.09
N LYS A 85 -5.66 17.91 -6.42
CA LYS A 85 -4.66 18.77 -7.08
C LYS A 85 -4.73 20.24 -6.62
N SER A 86 -5.93 20.80 -6.46
CA SER A 86 -6.10 22.20 -6.05
C SER A 86 -5.61 22.45 -4.62
N GLU A 87 -5.95 21.56 -3.69
CA GLU A 87 -5.52 21.62 -2.30
C GLU A 87 -4.00 21.46 -2.16
N LEU A 88 -3.44 20.48 -2.88
CA LEU A 88 -2.00 20.25 -2.96
C LEU A 88 -1.26 21.48 -3.53
N MET A 89 -1.79 22.09 -4.60
CA MET A 89 -1.21 23.32 -5.18
C MET A 89 -1.25 24.53 -4.23
N GLN A 90 -2.31 24.68 -3.44
CA GLN A 90 -2.41 25.79 -2.47
C GLN A 90 -1.34 25.69 -1.38
N ARG A 91 -1.00 24.47 -0.95
CA ARG A 91 0.06 24.23 0.04
C ARG A 91 1.45 24.48 -0.53
N THR A 92 1.67 24.17 -1.81
CA THR A 92 2.97 24.37 -2.48
C THR A 92 3.15 25.78 -3.05
N ALA A 93 2.18 26.69 -2.93
CA ALA A 93 2.20 28.04 -3.52
C ALA A 93 3.36 28.94 -3.03
N ALA A 94 4.07 28.54 -1.97
CA ALA A 94 5.30 29.19 -1.51
C ALA A 94 6.55 28.80 -2.34
N SER A 95 6.45 27.77 -3.20
CA SER A 95 7.54 27.25 -4.03
C SER A 95 7.40 27.74 -5.47
N SER A 96 8.49 28.17 -6.10
CA SER A 96 8.54 28.73 -7.46
C SER A 96 8.20 27.74 -8.60
N VAL A 97 7.78 26.52 -8.26
CA VAL A 97 7.44 25.44 -9.19
C VAL A 97 5.93 25.19 -9.13
N SER A 98 5.24 25.42 -10.25
CA SER A 98 3.80 25.17 -10.40
C SER A 98 3.49 23.67 -10.56
N SER A 99 3.82 22.86 -9.55
CA SER A 99 3.49 21.43 -9.49
C SER A 99 2.74 21.13 -8.18
N PRO A 100 1.63 20.36 -8.21
CA PRO A 100 0.90 19.98 -7.00
C PRO A 100 1.77 19.14 -6.05
N LEU A 101 2.81 18.51 -6.57
CA LEU A 101 3.70 17.62 -5.84
C LEU A 101 5.10 18.21 -5.70
N ALA A 102 5.26 19.53 -5.71
CA ALA A 102 6.57 20.19 -5.64
C ALA A 102 7.41 19.76 -4.41
N ASP A 103 6.77 19.40 -3.31
CA ASP A 103 7.43 18.97 -2.06
C ASP A 103 7.69 17.45 -2.00
N PHE A 104 7.28 16.69 -3.02
CA PHE A 104 7.38 15.23 -3.06
C PHE A 104 8.56 14.81 -3.93
N ASP A 105 9.39 13.90 -3.41
CA ASP A 105 10.52 13.36 -4.19
C ASP A 105 10.07 12.18 -5.08
N PHE A 106 9.15 11.34 -4.59
CA PHE A 106 8.62 10.19 -5.35
C PHE A 106 7.18 9.83 -4.97
N VAL A 107 6.51 9.10 -5.86
CA VAL A 107 5.18 8.50 -5.69
C VAL A 107 5.27 7.01 -5.95
N THR A 108 4.85 6.20 -4.98
CA THR A 108 4.80 4.73 -5.10
C THR A 108 3.84 4.11 -4.09
N SER A 109 3.61 2.80 -4.17
CA SER A 109 2.84 2.09 -3.13
C SER A 109 3.77 1.54 -2.04
N ARG A 110 3.22 1.37 -0.84
CA ARG A 110 3.95 0.79 0.29
C ARG A 110 4.55 -0.58 -0.03
N GLY A 111 3.82 -1.44 -0.75
CA GLY A 111 4.27 -2.80 -1.09
C GLY A 111 5.58 -2.81 -1.89
N ARG A 112 5.77 -1.83 -2.78
CA ARG A 112 7.00 -1.69 -3.59
C ARG A 112 8.19 -1.28 -2.74
N LEU A 113 7.98 -0.38 -1.77
CA LEU A 113 9.03 -0.01 -0.81
C LEU A 113 9.41 -1.20 0.09
N THR A 114 8.44 -2.03 0.48
CA THR A 114 8.73 -3.25 1.25
C THR A 114 9.68 -4.17 0.48
N LYS A 115 9.48 -4.37 -0.83
CA LYS A 115 10.42 -5.14 -1.67
C LYS A 115 11.83 -4.57 -1.61
N VAL A 116 11.96 -3.26 -1.80
CA VAL A 116 13.27 -2.57 -1.71
C VAL A 116 13.91 -2.77 -0.34
N PHE A 117 13.16 -2.57 0.75
CA PHE A 117 13.67 -2.73 2.12
C PHE A 117 14.04 -4.18 2.47
N CYS A 118 13.33 -5.15 1.91
CA CYS A 118 13.56 -6.56 2.16
C CYS A 118 14.62 -7.17 1.23
N THR A 119 15.02 -6.51 0.13
CA THR A 119 16.04 -7.01 -0.82
C THR A 119 17.30 -7.58 -0.16
N PRO A 120 17.89 -6.97 0.90
CA PRO A 120 19.09 -7.52 1.52
C PRO A 120 18.88 -8.83 2.30
N TYR A 121 17.63 -9.26 2.47
CA TYR A 121 17.22 -10.42 3.27
C TYR A 121 16.41 -11.44 2.47
N ASP A 122 16.09 -11.14 1.22
CA ASP A 122 15.20 -11.92 0.38
C ASP A 122 15.94 -12.34 -0.89
N ASP A 123 16.56 -13.52 -0.82
CA ASP A 123 17.36 -14.08 -1.91
C ASP A 123 16.50 -14.77 -2.98
N GLU A 124 15.20 -14.98 -2.72
CA GLU A 124 14.30 -15.75 -3.59
C GLU A 124 13.41 -14.86 -4.46
N LEU A 125 13.10 -13.65 -4.01
CA LEU A 125 12.13 -12.80 -4.68
C LEU A 125 12.76 -11.83 -5.69
N GLU A 126 12.80 -12.26 -6.94
CA GLU A 126 13.11 -11.36 -8.06
C GLU A 126 12.00 -10.31 -8.23
N TRP A 127 12.37 -9.05 -8.37
CA TRP A 127 11.42 -7.96 -8.64
C TRP A 127 12.01 -6.95 -9.62
N SER A 128 11.12 -6.26 -10.35
CA SER A 128 11.50 -5.20 -11.29
C SER A 128 10.66 -3.94 -11.05
N LEU A 129 11.30 -2.77 -11.10
CA LEU A 129 10.66 -1.47 -10.90
C LEU A 129 10.91 -0.58 -12.13
N ALA A 130 9.84 -0.04 -12.70
CA ALA A 130 9.89 1.05 -13.67
C ALA A 130 9.84 2.39 -12.95
N ILE A 131 10.80 3.27 -13.25
CA ILE A 131 10.89 4.61 -12.67
C ILE A 131 10.73 5.64 -13.78
N THR A 132 9.73 6.51 -13.66
CA THR A 132 9.49 7.61 -14.60
C THR A 132 9.56 8.94 -13.86
N LYS A 133 10.38 9.88 -14.34
CA LYS A 133 10.44 11.23 -13.78
C LYS A 133 9.48 12.15 -14.54
N PHE A 134 8.53 12.75 -13.85
CA PHE A 134 7.58 13.69 -14.44
C PHE A 134 7.37 14.88 -13.49
N GLN A 135 7.53 16.11 -14.03
CA GLN A 135 7.41 17.37 -13.27
C GLN A 135 8.23 17.41 -11.96
N GLY A 136 9.44 16.84 -12.00
CA GLY A 136 10.35 16.82 -10.85
C GLY A 136 10.17 15.64 -9.90
N VAL A 137 9.07 14.88 -10.01
CA VAL A 137 8.73 13.77 -9.12
C VAL A 137 9.01 12.42 -9.79
N PHE A 138 9.54 11.46 -9.03
CA PHE A 138 9.77 10.09 -9.50
C PHE A 138 8.55 9.20 -9.23
N TYR A 139 7.93 8.66 -10.28
CA TYR A 139 6.86 7.68 -10.19
C TYR A 139 7.47 6.29 -10.31
N ILE A 140 7.27 5.46 -9.28
CA ILE A 140 7.88 4.14 -9.19
C ILE A 140 6.77 3.09 -9.24
N ASN A 141 6.70 2.35 -10.33
CA ASN A 141 5.76 1.25 -10.51
C ASN A 141 6.48 -0.09 -10.60
N GLU A 142 5.80 -1.17 -10.21
CA GLU A 142 6.33 -2.51 -10.36
C GLU A 142 6.06 -3.02 -11.77
N VAL A 143 7.03 -3.72 -12.34
CA VAL A 143 6.89 -4.49 -13.57
C VAL A 143 6.96 -5.96 -13.19
N GLU A 144 5.94 -6.72 -13.55
CA GLU A 144 5.93 -8.16 -13.29
C GLU A 144 7.07 -8.85 -14.06
N THR A 145 7.90 -9.60 -13.34
CA THR A 145 8.96 -10.41 -13.93
C THR A 145 8.39 -11.70 -14.53
N GLU A 146 9.13 -12.33 -15.43
CA GLU A 146 8.71 -13.62 -16.02
C GLU A 146 8.54 -14.70 -14.94
N SER A 147 9.46 -14.75 -13.98
CA SER A 147 9.42 -15.63 -12.81
C SER A 147 8.14 -15.41 -11.97
N ALA A 148 7.79 -14.16 -11.67
CA ALA A 148 6.57 -13.82 -10.93
C ALA A 148 5.29 -14.15 -11.72
N CYS A 149 5.29 -13.90 -13.03
CA CYS A 149 4.18 -14.25 -13.92
C CYS A 149 3.96 -15.77 -13.94
N CYS A 150 5.02 -16.55 -14.15
CA CYS A 150 4.99 -18.00 -14.13
C CYS A 150 4.49 -18.54 -12.79
N TYR A 151 4.99 -18.00 -11.66
CA TYR A 151 4.52 -18.38 -10.32
C TYR A 151 3.03 -18.10 -10.14
N ARG A 152 2.55 -16.93 -10.59
CA ARG A 152 1.13 -16.54 -10.49
C ARG A 152 0.23 -17.45 -11.33
N GLN A 153 0.62 -17.77 -12.56
CA GLN A 153 -0.14 -18.63 -13.47
C GLN A 153 -0.19 -20.08 -12.98
N ASN A 154 0.89 -20.57 -12.36
CA ASN A 154 1.00 -21.94 -11.87
C ASN A 154 0.67 -22.09 -10.37
N ARG A 155 -0.06 -21.14 -9.77
CA ARG A 155 -0.46 -21.27 -8.36
C ARG A 155 -1.35 -22.49 -8.17
N THR A 156 -0.94 -23.33 -7.21
CA THR A 156 -1.71 -24.50 -6.79
C THR A 156 -3.01 -24.08 -6.10
N GLU A 157 -4.00 -24.97 -6.09
CA GLU A 157 -5.24 -24.75 -5.35
C GLU A 157 -5.00 -24.52 -3.85
N SER A 158 -4.01 -25.22 -3.27
CA SER A 158 -3.61 -24.99 -1.89
C SER A 158 -3.09 -23.57 -1.65
N HIS A 159 -2.32 -22.99 -2.59
CA HIS A 159 -1.89 -21.60 -2.48
C HIS A 159 -3.04 -20.60 -2.56
N LYS A 160 -4.01 -20.84 -3.46
CA LYS A 160 -5.21 -20.00 -3.57
C LYS A 160 -6.05 -20.07 -2.30
N GLU A 161 -6.23 -21.25 -1.73
CA GLU A 161 -6.93 -21.46 -0.46
C GLU A 161 -6.23 -20.72 0.69
N ASN A 162 -4.90 -20.79 0.77
CA ASN A 162 -4.13 -20.07 1.78
C ASN A 162 -4.26 -18.53 1.63
N MET A 163 -4.31 -18.01 0.39
CA MET A 163 -4.56 -16.59 0.15
C MET A 163 -5.96 -16.18 0.62
N TYR A 164 -6.95 -17.02 0.35
CA TYR A 164 -8.33 -16.83 0.79
C TYR A 164 -8.46 -16.82 2.31
N TRP A 165 -7.76 -17.70 3.02
CA TRP A 165 -7.75 -17.70 4.50
C TRP A 165 -7.34 -16.35 5.08
N GLY A 166 -6.38 -15.67 4.44
CA GLY A 166 -5.99 -14.32 4.81
C GLY A 166 -7.11 -13.29 4.62
N TYR A 167 -7.94 -13.44 3.60
CA TYR A 167 -9.15 -12.63 3.42
C TYR A 167 -10.23 -12.96 4.44
N MET A 168 -10.49 -14.25 4.71
CA MET A 168 -11.52 -14.64 5.68
C MET A 168 -11.17 -14.27 7.11
N PHE A 169 -9.91 -14.43 7.52
CA PHE A 169 -9.44 -13.97 8.82
C PHE A 169 -9.73 -12.48 9.03
N LYS A 170 -9.49 -11.69 7.99
CA LYS A 170 -9.77 -10.26 7.98
C LYS A 170 -11.27 -9.96 8.14
N GLN A 171 -12.15 -10.76 7.55
CA GLN A 171 -13.60 -10.59 7.72
C GLN A 171 -14.05 -10.86 9.16
N TYR A 172 -13.49 -11.87 9.82
CA TYR A 172 -13.81 -12.16 11.23
C TYR A 172 -13.35 -11.08 12.22
N THR A 173 -12.32 -10.31 11.86
CA THR A 173 -11.69 -9.31 12.75
C THR A 173 -12.12 -7.87 12.42
N ARG A 174 -13.24 -7.69 11.71
CA ARG A 174 -13.70 -6.38 11.21
C ARG A 174 -15.17 -6.11 11.41
N ALA A 175 -15.47 -4.83 11.62
CA ALA A 175 -16.82 -4.29 11.55
C ALA A 175 -16.91 -3.11 10.57
N GLY A 176 -18.07 -2.98 9.89
CA GLY A 176 -18.36 -1.90 8.94
C GLY A 176 -18.93 -0.63 9.57
N ARG A 177 -19.21 -0.63 10.87
CA ARG A 177 -19.63 0.56 11.64
C ARG A 177 -18.79 0.64 12.91
N THR A 178 -18.59 1.86 13.42
CA THR A 178 -18.01 2.07 14.74
C THR A 178 -18.83 1.28 15.76
N CYS A 179 -18.19 0.33 16.45
CA CYS A 179 -18.82 -0.34 17.57
C CYS A 179 -18.90 0.69 18.71
N THR A 180 -20.10 1.14 19.07
CA THR A 180 -20.34 2.09 20.19
C THR A 180 -19.85 1.56 21.55
N VAL A 181 -19.42 0.30 21.62
CA VAL A 181 -18.94 -0.37 22.84
C VAL A 181 -17.41 -0.32 22.99
N CYS A 182 -16.65 -0.03 21.92
CA CYS A 182 -15.18 -0.04 21.98
C CYS A 182 -14.59 1.37 21.93
N SER A 183 -14.45 2.01 23.09
CA SER A 183 -13.83 3.33 23.26
C SER A 183 -12.30 3.28 23.37
N ARG A 184 -11.64 2.24 22.83
CA ARG A 184 -10.18 2.10 22.89
C ARG A 184 -9.66 1.70 21.51
N GLU A 185 -8.91 2.63 20.93
CA GLU A 185 -8.00 2.47 19.78
C GLU A 185 -8.55 1.60 18.63
N CYS A 186 -9.43 2.21 17.85
CA CYS A 186 -9.79 1.71 16.54
C CYS A 186 -8.57 1.77 15.60
N TRP A 187 -7.92 0.62 15.38
CA TRP A 187 -6.87 0.51 14.36
C TRP A 187 -7.51 0.45 12.96
N ASN A 188 -7.14 1.40 12.11
CA ASN A 188 -7.64 1.50 10.74
C ASN A 188 -7.16 0.31 9.91
N LEU A 189 -8.10 -0.47 9.39
CA LEU A 189 -7.82 -1.53 8.42
C LEU A 189 -8.58 -1.19 7.13
N PHE A 190 -7.87 -1.16 6.01
CA PHE A 190 -8.42 -1.10 4.64
C PHE A 190 -8.80 0.29 4.14
N VAL A 191 -7.86 1.22 4.27
CA VAL A 191 -7.88 2.48 3.53
C VAL A 191 -6.53 2.65 2.83
N CYS A 192 -6.56 3.13 1.60
CA CYS A 192 -5.35 3.53 0.91
C CYS A 192 -4.94 4.91 1.42
N SER A 193 -4.10 4.94 2.45
CA SER A 193 -3.52 6.19 2.96
C SER A 193 -2.39 6.66 2.05
N ILE A 194 -2.43 7.94 1.70
CA ILE A 194 -1.34 8.64 1.03
C ILE A 194 -0.50 9.30 2.11
N LEU A 195 0.79 8.98 2.11
CA LEU A 195 1.72 9.46 3.13
C LEU A 195 2.76 10.35 2.47
N HIS A 196 3.08 11.47 3.12
CA HIS A 196 4.18 12.34 2.73
C HIS A 196 5.24 12.43 3.83
N HIS A 197 6.44 12.82 3.42
CA HIS A 197 7.54 13.16 4.31
C HIS A 197 7.63 14.68 4.45
N SER A 198 7.33 15.21 5.64
CA SER A 198 7.55 16.63 5.93
C SER A 198 9.04 16.97 5.90
N LYS A 199 9.52 17.75 4.93
CA LYS A 199 10.92 18.24 4.92
C LYS A 199 11.13 19.20 6.11
N LYS A 200 11.57 18.69 7.26
CA LYS A 200 12.11 19.57 8.31
C LYS A 200 13.40 20.18 7.76
N LYS A 201 13.42 21.49 7.56
CA LYS A 201 14.66 22.22 7.27
C LYS A 201 15.60 21.98 8.44
N CYS A 202 16.62 21.15 8.27
CA CYS A 202 17.77 21.20 9.15
C CYS A 202 18.32 22.63 9.08
N CYS A 203 18.17 23.38 10.17
CA CYS A 203 18.96 24.58 10.38
C CYS A 203 20.44 24.17 10.29
N LYS A 204 21.15 24.82 9.37
CA LYS A 204 22.61 24.75 9.29
C LYS A 204 23.25 25.31 10.56
#